data_AF-A0A928WAG4-F1
#
_entry.id   AF-A0A928WAG4-F1
#
_cell.length_a   1.000
_cell.length_b   1.000
_cell.length_c   1.000
_cell.angle_alpha   90.00
_cell.angle_beta   90.00
_cell.angle_gamma   90.00
#
_symmetry.space_group_name_H-M   'P 1'
#
loop_
_entity.id
_entity.type
_entity.pdbx_description
1 polymer ?
#
loop_
_entity_poly.entity_id
_entity_poly.type
_entity_poly.pdbx_seq_one_letter_code
_entity_poly.pdbx_strand_id
1 'polypeptide(L)'
;MQVSLTKNYQKDTLTNKNDKAIILFIGLALWLIIPILGIFPLILFIHLNQKPKSKLNFLVSLIVIFTITIFTSSADVISDLAVYVDNYGNLGRQTPFEISGSNGLEFVMWVVSYPIYRISDGSNYAFIFFWCFVFNAMTFWVIAKGFSPKNYGLLLFFIVANPVYFSFQVFLVRQYIATLLFLLAVINLERKPVMWGFYLLSLFTHVANIIYLPLLLLYNKLGLLKNKIVIAFCILAGAMVPFRDDAIIVWAKRVTSFLPAQYAAIIVNKTGYYGREPTGESDLGITLIENLVILLVILLLLKKQKFKTPQEKFLVFIYPILFFLMYLGKDIHMFSNRVAFLLFPFGGLFCCLIIEHDWKIFKKFIITLLLTVKILYLNYYLYNLSMGNNLFNFLDGQVYNSTIIDYVEDAAHKFTEDVKIKQLPSRSII
;
A
#
# COMPACT_ATOMS: atom_id res chain seq x y z
N MET A 1 -31.03 -31.59 -22.89
CA MET A 1 -30.10 -32.39 -22.06
C MET A 1 -28.63 -31.92 -22.14
N GLN A 2 -28.16 -31.34 -23.26
CA GLN A 2 -26.77 -30.84 -23.39
C GLN A 2 -26.44 -29.53 -22.63
N VAL A 3 -27.45 -28.74 -22.23
CA VAL A 3 -27.24 -27.46 -21.50
C VAL A 3 -27.02 -27.67 -19.98
N SER A 4 -27.38 -28.85 -19.44
CA SER A 4 -27.13 -29.17 -18.02
C SER A 4 -25.74 -29.77 -17.78
N LEU A 5 -25.16 -30.43 -18.79
CA LEU A 5 -23.81 -31.01 -18.70
C LEU A 5 -22.72 -29.94 -18.71
N THR A 6 -22.86 -28.87 -19.49
CA THR A 6 -21.90 -27.75 -19.55
C THR A 6 -21.88 -26.93 -18.26
N LYS A 7 -23.01 -26.78 -17.57
CA LYS A 7 -23.09 -26.07 -16.28
C LYS A 7 -22.48 -26.86 -15.12
N ASN A 8 -22.59 -28.19 -15.13
CA ASN A 8 -21.93 -29.03 -14.13
C ASN A 8 -20.43 -29.11 -14.37
N TYR A 9 -19.99 -29.24 -15.63
CA TYR A 9 -18.55 -29.27 -15.96
C TYR A 9 -17.82 -27.97 -15.59
N GLN A 10 -18.44 -26.80 -15.83
CA GLN A 10 -17.84 -25.50 -15.49
C GLN A 10 -17.74 -25.21 -13.99
N LYS A 11 -18.47 -25.94 -13.15
CA LYS A 11 -18.43 -25.79 -11.69
C LYS A 11 -17.39 -26.72 -11.06
N ASP A 12 -17.15 -27.88 -11.67
CA ASP A 12 -16.20 -28.90 -11.19
C ASP A 12 -14.75 -28.64 -11.63
N THR A 13 -14.50 -27.99 -12.77
CA THR A 13 -13.13 -27.79 -13.29
C THR A 13 -12.30 -26.72 -12.58
N LEU A 14 -12.87 -25.95 -11.64
CA LEU A 14 -12.12 -24.95 -10.84
C LEU A 14 -12.11 -25.28 -9.34
N THR A 15 -12.64 -26.45 -8.96
CA THR A 15 -12.76 -26.87 -7.56
C THR A 15 -12.31 -28.30 -7.30
N ASN A 16 -11.53 -28.89 -8.21
CA ASN A 16 -10.93 -30.20 -7.95
C ASN A 16 -9.93 -30.11 -6.79
N LYS A 17 -10.03 -31.05 -5.84
CA LYS A 17 -9.13 -31.17 -4.69
C LYS A 17 -7.67 -31.30 -5.15
N ASN A 18 -7.45 -31.93 -6.31
CA ASN A 18 -6.14 -32.15 -6.89
C ASN A 18 -5.48 -30.83 -7.32
N ASP A 19 -6.22 -29.91 -7.96
CA ASP A 19 -5.66 -28.64 -8.45
C ASP A 19 -5.16 -27.76 -7.30
N LYS A 20 -5.88 -27.74 -6.17
CA LYS A 20 -5.48 -26.99 -4.97
C LYS A 20 -4.20 -27.55 -4.37
N ALA A 21 -4.08 -28.89 -4.33
CA ALA A 21 -2.89 -29.54 -3.82
C ALA A 21 -1.68 -29.31 -4.74
N ILE A 22 -1.88 -29.36 -6.07
CA ILE A 22 -0.85 -29.08 -7.07
C ILE A 22 -0.35 -27.64 -6.93
N ILE A 23 -1.26 -26.65 -6.83
CA ILE A 23 -0.87 -25.24 -6.68
C ILE A 23 -0.13 -25.00 -5.36
N LEU A 24 -0.56 -25.64 -4.26
CA LEU A 24 0.18 -25.57 -2.99
C LEU A 24 1.58 -26.18 -3.12
N PHE A 25 1.69 -27.34 -3.75
CA PHE A 25 2.98 -28.03 -3.93
C PHE A 25 3.94 -27.21 -4.81
N ILE A 26 3.46 -26.73 -5.96
CA ILE A 26 4.22 -25.83 -6.84
C ILE A 26 4.62 -24.57 -6.08
N GLY A 27 3.71 -24.00 -5.29
CA GLY A 27 4.00 -22.80 -4.52
C GLY A 27 5.05 -23.01 -3.44
N LEU A 28 5.01 -24.12 -2.72
CA LEU A 28 6.03 -24.47 -1.73
C LEU A 28 7.38 -24.79 -2.41
N ALA A 29 7.39 -25.54 -3.51
CA ALA A 29 8.61 -25.85 -4.24
C ALA A 29 9.27 -24.59 -4.80
N LEU A 30 8.49 -23.70 -5.42
CA LEU A 30 9.00 -22.41 -5.90
C LEU A 30 9.45 -21.52 -4.74
N TRP A 31 8.74 -21.54 -3.62
CA TRP A 31 9.10 -20.78 -2.43
C TRP A 31 10.44 -21.23 -1.82
N LEU A 32 10.77 -22.52 -1.89
CA LEU A 32 12.08 -23.01 -1.43
C LEU A 32 13.23 -22.50 -2.31
N ILE A 33 13.00 -22.38 -3.62
CA ILE A 33 14.04 -22.01 -4.61
C ILE A 33 14.15 -20.49 -4.76
N ILE A 34 13.02 -19.80 -4.94
CA ILE A 34 12.92 -18.35 -5.12
C ILE A 34 11.74 -17.85 -4.27
N PRO A 35 11.96 -17.56 -2.97
CA PRO A 35 10.89 -17.26 -2.01
C PRO A 35 9.95 -16.15 -2.47
N ILE A 36 10.48 -15.05 -3.02
CA ILE A 36 9.66 -13.90 -3.47
C ILE A 36 8.70 -14.25 -4.61
N LEU A 37 9.05 -15.20 -5.49
CA LEU A 37 8.15 -15.66 -6.54
C LEU A 37 7.18 -16.73 -6.02
N GLY A 38 7.63 -17.56 -5.07
CA GLY A 38 6.81 -18.59 -4.44
C GLY A 38 5.58 -18.06 -3.71
N ILE A 39 5.58 -16.81 -3.25
CA ILE A 39 4.41 -16.22 -2.58
C ILE A 39 3.18 -16.14 -3.48
N PHE A 40 3.32 -15.98 -4.80
CA PHE A 40 2.18 -15.82 -5.71
C PHE A 40 1.31 -17.07 -5.85
N PRO A 41 1.87 -18.26 -6.18
CA PRO A 41 1.09 -19.50 -6.15
C PRO A 41 0.56 -19.83 -4.74
N LEU A 42 1.27 -19.46 -3.66
CA LEU A 42 0.77 -19.61 -2.29
C LEU A 42 -0.46 -18.72 -1.99
N ILE A 43 -0.43 -17.46 -2.44
CA ILE A 43 -1.59 -16.54 -2.35
C ILE A 43 -2.74 -17.04 -3.24
N LEU A 44 -2.44 -17.57 -4.43
CA LEU A 44 -3.44 -18.17 -5.31
C LEU A 44 -4.09 -19.40 -4.65
N PHE A 45 -3.30 -20.24 -3.97
CA PHE A 45 -3.82 -21.33 -3.17
C PHE A 45 -4.79 -20.84 -2.10
N ILE A 46 -4.46 -19.75 -1.37
CA ILE A 46 -5.36 -19.14 -0.38
C ILE A 46 -6.69 -18.74 -1.05
N HIS A 47 -6.64 -18.12 -2.23
CA HIS A 47 -7.84 -17.74 -2.98
C HIS A 47 -8.70 -18.95 -3.40
N LEU A 48 -8.07 -20.05 -3.83
CA LEU A 48 -8.77 -21.27 -4.26
C LEU A 48 -9.30 -22.08 -3.06
N ASN A 49 -8.60 -22.04 -1.93
CA ASN A 49 -8.98 -22.72 -0.70
C ASN A 49 -9.87 -21.81 0.15
N GLN A 50 -11.07 -21.47 -0.33
CA GLN A 50 -12.04 -20.57 0.32
C GLN A 50 -12.69 -21.11 1.61
N LYS A 51 -12.00 -21.98 2.36
CA LYS A 51 -12.47 -22.53 3.62
C LYS A 51 -12.36 -21.47 4.73
N PRO A 52 -13.48 -21.04 5.34
CA PRO A 52 -13.45 -20.08 6.44
C PRO A 52 -12.68 -20.68 7.63
N LYS A 53 -11.87 -19.86 8.31
CA LYS A 53 -11.06 -20.26 9.48
C LYS A 53 -10.12 -21.45 9.20
N SER A 54 -9.68 -21.64 7.96
CA SER A 54 -8.73 -22.70 7.62
C SER A 54 -7.37 -22.46 8.29
N LYS A 55 -6.94 -23.39 9.15
CA LYS A 55 -5.59 -23.41 9.74
C LYS A 55 -4.51 -23.43 8.67
N LEU A 56 -4.75 -24.14 7.55
CA LEU A 56 -3.82 -24.21 6.44
C LEU A 56 -3.68 -22.85 5.73
N ASN A 57 -4.78 -22.14 5.45
CA ASN A 57 -4.69 -20.78 4.89
C ASN A 57 -3.98 -19.82 5.83
N PHE A 58 -4.22 -19.95 7.14
CA PHE A 58 -3.50 -19.16 8.14
C PHE A 58 -1.99 -19.44 8.10
N LEU A 59 -1.59 -20.71 8.08
CA LEU A 59 -0.18 -21.09 7.98
C LEU A 59 0.47 -20.58 6.69
N VAL A 60 -0.19 -20.77 5.54
CA VAL A 60 0.30 -20.27 4.25
C VAL A 60 0.38 -18.74 4.26
N SER A 61 -0.59 -18.05 4.86
CA SER A 61 -0.54 -16.59 5.00
C SER A 61 0.64 -16.16 5.87
N LEU A 62 0.93 -16.86 6.97
CA LEU A 62 2.10 -16.60 7.79
C LEU A 62 3.40 -16.79 7.00
N ILE A 63 3.53 -17.87 6.24
CA ILE A 63 4.70 -18.10 5.37
C ILE A 63 4.90 -16.91 4.43
N VAL A 64 3.83 -16.46 3.77
CA VAL A 64 3.89 -15.30 2.87
C VAL A 64 4.27 -14.03 3.62
N ILE A 65 3.65 -13.75 4.77
CA ILE A 65 3.95 -12.58 5.61
C ILE A 65 5.42 -12.58 6.03
N PHE A 66 5.95 -13.70 6.52
CA PHE A 66 7.35 -13.81 6.93
C PHE A 66 8.31 -13.64 5.74
N THR A 67 8.00 -14.23 4.60
CA THR A 67 8.82 -14.11 3.38
C THR A 67 8.93 -12.66 2.94
N ILE A 68 7.79 -11.95 2.88
CA ILE A 68 7.78 -10.53 2.53
C ILE A 68 8.52 -9.71 3.59
N THR A 69 8.34 -10.04 4.88
CA THR A 69 9.00 -9.35 5.98
C THR A 69 10.52 -9.44 5.88
N ILE A 70 11.07 -10.64 5.67
CA ILE A 70 12.52 -10.82 5.48
C ILE A 70 12.97 -10.06 4.24
N PHE A 71 12.26 -10.19 3.12
CA PHE A 71 12.59 -9.48 1.89
C PHE A 71 12.64 -7.96 2.10
N THR A 72 11.60 -7.35 2.68
CA THR A 72 11.55 -5.90 2.87
C THR A 72 12.52 -5.41 3.94
N SER A 73 12.73 -6.18 5.01
CA SER A 73 13.69 -5.80 6.07
C SER A 73 15.15 -5.96 5.65
N SER A 74 15.42 -6.69 4.57
CA SER A 74 16.75 -6.76 3.96
C SER A 74 17.17 -5.46 3.25
N ALA A 75 16.26 -4.49 3.13
CA ALA A 75 16.51 -3.25 2.41
C ALA A 75 17.64 -2.41 3.03
N ASP A 76 18.39 -1.71 2.17
CA ASP A 76 19.34 -0.69 2.61
C ASP A 76 18.66 0.39 3.48
N VAL A 77 19.31 0.78 4.58
CA VAL A 77 18.82 1.82 5.49
C VAL A 77 19.16 3.20 4.92
N ILE A 78 18.20 3.81 4.22
CA ILE A 78 18.33 5.10 3.54
C ILE A 78 17.13 6.03 3.80
N SER A 79 17.26 7.32 3.46
CA SER A 79 16.16 8.31 3.47
C SER A 79 15.41 8.36 4.82
N ASP A 80 14.07 8.36 4.79
CA ASP A 80 13.21 8.37 5.97
C ASP A 80 13.52 7.21 6.94
N LEU A 81 13.84 6.01 6.44
CA LEU A 81 14.20 4.86 7.31
C LEU A 81 15.43 5.17 8.16
N ALA A 82 16.43 5.83 7.59
CA ALA A 82 17.63 6.21 8.32
C ALA A 82 17.31 7.17 9.49
N VAL A 83 16.42 8.13 9.26
CA VAL A 83 15.95 9.05 10.32
C VAL A 83 15.21 8.28 11.42
N TYR A 84 14.41 7.28 11.07
CA TYR A 84 13.68 6.49 12.06
C TYR A 84 14.58 5.54 12.85
N VAL A 85 15.56 4.92 12.19
CA VAL A 85 16.55 4.07 12.84
C VAL A 85 17.44 4.89 13.79
N ASP A 86 17.89 6.08 13.37
CA ASP A 86 18.66 6.99 14.24
C ASP A 86 17.86 7.41 15.48
N ASN A 87 16.60 7.82 15.30
CA ASN A 87 15.70 8.16 16.40
C ASN A 87 15.38 6.96 17.31
N TYR A 88 15.31 5.74 16.77
CA TYR A 88 15.11 4.53 17.54
C TYR A 88 16.25 4.30 18.54
N GLY A 89 17.50 4.56 18.13
CA GLY A 89 18.67 4.51 19.01
C GLY A 89 18.58 5.49 20.20
N ASN A 90 17.83 6.58 20.07
CA ASN A 90 17.65 7.57 21.13
C ASN A 90 16.65 7.12 22.23
N LEU A 91 15.87 6.05 22.03
CA LEU A 91 14.91 5.52 23.03
C LEU A 91 15.58 5.02 24.33
N GLY A 92 16.90 4.81 24.32
CA GLY A 92 17.66 4.52 25.53
C GLY A 92 17.87 5.72 26.45
N ARG A 93 17.74 6.95 25.92
CA ARG A 93 18.03 8.21 26.63
C ARG A 93 16.82 9.14 26.71
N GLN A 94 15.91 9.05 25.76
CA GLN A 94 14.73 9.89 25.64
C GLN A 94 13.47 9.03 25.67
N THR A 95 12.39 9.61 26.19
CA THR A 95 11.07 8.97 26.17
C THR A 95 10.48 8.97 24.75
N PRO A 96 9.53 8.07 24.44
CA PRO A 96 8.82 8.07 23.16
C PRO A 96 8.16 9.41 22.76
N PHE A 97 7.80 10.24 23.73
CA PHE A 97 7.21 11.56 23.50
C PHE A 97 8.25 12.60 23.14
N GLU A 98 9.43 12.56 23.75
CA GLU A 98 10.53 13.49 23.47
C GLU A 98 11.11 13.29 22.07
N ILE A 99 11.25 12.03 21.63
CA ILE A 99 11.74 11.69 20.28
C ILE A 99 10.77 12.15 19.18
N SER A 100 9.47 12.23 19.49
CA SER A 100 8.48 12.74 18.54
C SER A 100 8.58 14.24 18.27
N GLY A 101 9.54 14.93 18.90
CA GLY A 101 9.85 16.35 18.67
C GLY A 101 9.01 17.30 19.51
N SER A 102 9.22 18.61 19.30
CA SER A 102 8.72 19.69 20.17
C SER A 102 7.21 19.75 20.37
N ASN A 103 6.43 19.12 19.49
CA ASN A 103 4.96 19.10 19.58
C ASN A 103 4.42 17.81 20.22
N GLY A 104 5.24 16.77 20.41
CA GLY A 104 4.83 15.54 21.09
C GLY A 104 3.74 14.71 20.40
N LEU A 105 3.33 15.06 19.17
CA LEU A 105 2.10 14.54 18.55
C LEU A 105 2.29 13.20 17.81
N GLU A 106 3.49 12.91 17.30
CA GLU A 106 3.77 11.72 16.48
C GLU A 106 4.45 10.60 17.29
N PHE A 107 3.93 10.31 18.49
CA PHE A 107 4.55 9.43 19.47
C PHE A 107 4.21 7.94 19.27
N VAL A 108 3.17 7.61 18.50
CA VAL A 108 2.60 6.25 18.45
C VAL A 108 3.62 5.22 17.99
N MET A 109 4.41 5.52 16.95
CA MET A 109 5.46 4.62 16.46
C MET A 109 6.49 4.34 17.55
N TRP A 110 6.91 5.37 18.29
CA TRP A 110 7.92 5.24 19.34
C TRP A 110 7.43 4.46 20.56
N VAL A 111 6.18 4.68 20.97
CA VAL A 111 5.56 3.93 22.07
C VAL A 111 5.49 2.44 21.73
N VAL A 112 5.13 2.10 20.48
CA VAL A 112 5.07 0.70 20.03
C VAL A 112 6.47 0.11 19.86
N SER A 113 7.47 0.92 19.48
CA SER A 113 8.85 0.47 19.28
C SER A 113 9.63 0.30 20.59
N TYR A 114 9.22 0.96 21.66
CA TYR A 114 9.95 0.96 22.94
C TYR A 114 10.11 -0.45 23.58
N PRO A 115 9.09 -1.32 23.62
CA PRO A 115 9.28 -2.70 24.06
C PRO A 115 10.29 -3.47 23.21
N ILE A 116 10.30 -3.24 21.88
CA ILE A 116 11.25 -3.86 20.96
C ILE A 116 12.66 -3.38 21.28
N TYR A 117 12.83 -2.08 21.53
CA TYR A 117 14.11 -1.51 21.96
C TYR A 117 14.65 -2.20 23.21
N ARG A 118 13.80 -2.41 24.22
CA ARG A 118 14.19 -3.06 25.47
C ARG A 118 14.54 -4.54 25.31
N ILE A 119 13.86 -5.27 24.43
CA ILE A 119 14.07 -6.72 24.23
C ILE A 119 15.28 -6.98 23.32
N SER A 120 15.54 -6.10 22.37
CA SER A 120 16.61 -6.24 21.36
C SER A 120 17.89 -5.46 21.67
N ASP A 121 17.95 -4.86 22.87
CA ASP A 121 19.03 -3.95 23.28
C ASP A 121 19.34 -2.84 22.25
N GLY A 122 18.27 -2.33 21.61
CA GLY A 122 18.37 -1.26 20.62
C GLY A 122 18.83 -1.67 19.22
N SER A 123 18.80 -2.97 18.85
CA SER A 123 19.14 -3.41 17.49
C SER A 123 18.30 -2.71 16.41
N ASN A 124 18.99 -2.10 15.46
CA ASN A 124 18.38 -1.44 14.30
C ASN A 124 17.61 -2.44 13.43
N TYR A 125 18.17 -3.63 13.21
CA TYR A 125 17.52 -4.65 12.39
C TYR A 125 16.24 -5.16 13.06
N ALA A 126 16.24 -5.33 14.39
CA ALA A 126 15.05 -5.72 15.13
C ALA A 126 13.90 -4.71 14.96
N PHE A 127 14.20 -3.41 14.94
CA PHE A 127 13.23 -2.36 14.64
C PHE A 127 12.64 -2.49 13.24
N ILE A 128 13.50 -2.63 12.22
CA ILE A 128 13.06 -2.72 10.81
C ILE A 128 12.25 -3.98 10.58
N PHE A 129 12.74 -5.13 11.06
CA PHE A 129 12.08 -6.42 10.95
C PHE A 129 10.70 -6.39 11.63
N PHE A 130 10.61 -5.82 12.83
CA PHE A 130 9.36 -5.68 13.56
C PHE A 130 8.34 -4.85 12.78
N TRP A 131 8.71 -3.68 12.26
CA TRP A 131 7.77 -2.84 11.52
C TRP A 131 7.37 -3.45 10.19
N CYS A 132 8.28 -4.08 9.46
CA CYS A 132 7.95 -4.87 8.27
C CYS A 132 6.94 -5.99 8.61
N PHE A 133 7.14 -6.72 9.70
CA PHE A 133 6.21 -7.75 10.14
C PHE A 133 4.84 -7.17 10.46
N VAL A 134 4.78 -6.09 11.24
CA VAL A 134 3.54 -5.39 11.60
C VAL A 134 2.80 -4.93 10.34
N PHE A 135 3.51 -4.35 9.37
CA PHE A 135 2.92 -3.86 8.12
C PHE A 135 2.28 -4.97 7.31
N ASN A 136 3.01 -6.06 7.10
CA ASN A 136 2.53 -7.21 6.35
C ASN A 136 1.37 -7.91 7.08
N ALA A 137 1.50 -8.16 8.39
CA ALA A 137 0.44 -8.78 9.19
C ALA A 137 -0.84 -7.94 9.25
N MET A 138 -0.73 -6.63 9.49
CA MET A 138 -1.89 -5.73 9.50
C MET A 138 -2.54 -5.63 8.12
N THR A 139 -1.75 -5.57 7.04
CA THR A 139 -2.28 -5.56 5.67
C THR A 139 -3.14 -6.80 5.43
N PHE A 140 -2.59 -7.99 5.72
CA PHE A 140 -3.31 -9.26 5.56
C PHE A 140 -4.58 -9.31 6.39
N TRP A 141 -4.51 -8.85 7.64
CA TRP A 141 -5.67 -8.81 8.52
C TRP A 141 -6.76 -7.86 8.04
N VAL A 142 -6.40 -6.64 7.63
CA VAL A 142 -7.32 -5.63 7.08
C VAL A 142 -8.09 -6.18 5.88
N ILE A 143 -7.39 -6.82 4.93
CA ILE A 143 -7.98 -7.33 3.70
C ILE A 143 -8.89 -8.53 4.00
N ALA A 144 -8.40 -9.49 4.80
CA ALA A 144 -9.14 -10.70 5.16
C ALA A 144 -10.40 -10.39 5.97
N LYS A 145 -10.36 -9.35 6.83
CA LYS A 145 -11.48 -9.00 7.70
C LYS A 145 -12.49 -8.05 7.06
N GLY A 146 -12.02 -7.04 6.32
CA GLY A 146 -12.83 -5.85 6.04
C GLY A 146 -13.32 -5.67 4.61
N PHE A 147 -12.54 -6.07 3.60
CA PHE A 147 -12.83 -5.67 2.22
C PHE A 147 -13.45 -6.80 1.40
N SER A 148 -12.79 -7.96 1.30
CA SER A 148 -13.38 -9.13 0.64
C SER A 148 -13.06 -10.41 1.42
N PRO A 149 -13.84 -10.75 2.46
CA PRO A 149 -13.58 -11.96 3.26
C PRO A 149 -13.59 -13.26 2.44
N LYS A 150 -14.32 -13.30 1.32
CA LYS A 150 -14.40 -14.47 0.44
C LYS A 150 -13.29 -14.53 -0.60
N ASN A 151 -12.85 -13.37 -1.12
CA ASN A 151 -11.83 -13.29 -2.17
C ASN A 151 -10.57 -12.58 -1.69
N TYR A 152 -10.29 -12.58 -0.38
CA TYR A 152 -9.16 -11.85 0.21
C TYR A 152 -7.81 -12.28 -0.37
N GLY A 153 -7.63 -13.56 -0.71
CA GLY A 153 -6.43 -14.05 -1.40
C GLY A 153 -6.20 -13.34 -2.74
N LEU A 154 -7.26 -13.07 -3.50
CA LEU A 154 -7.15 -12.36 -4.78
C LEU A 154 -6.83 -10.86 -4.58
N LEU A 155 -7.40 -10.22 -3.56
CA LEU A 155 -7.03 -8.85 -3.19
C LEU A 155 -5.59 -8.75 -2.71
N LEU A 156 -5.16 -9.71 -1.89
CA LEU A 156 -3.78 -9.82 -1.45
C LEU A 156 -2.83 -9.95 -2.62
N PHE A 157 -3.21 -10.74 -3.64
CA PHE A 157 -2.42 -10.86 -4.85
C PHE A 157 -2.22 -9.50 -5.52
N PHE A 158 -3.28 -8.72 -5.74
CA PHE A 158 -3.18 -7.40 -6.37
C PHE A 158 -2.29 -6.42 -5.59
N ILE A 159 -2.28 -6.52 -4.27
CA ILE A 159 -1.49 -5.64 -3.39
C ILE A 159 -0.03 -6.09 -3.37
N VAL A 160 0.23 -7.37 -3.10
CA VAL A 160 1.60 -7.92 -3.01
C VAL A 160 2.30 -7.92 -4.37
N ALA A 161 1.55 -8.05 -5.48
CA ALA A 161 2.12 -7.94 -6.83
C ALA A 161 2.48 -6.50 -7.25
N ASN A 162 2.31 -5.51 -6.36
CA ASN A 162 2.68 -4.14 -6.63
C ASN A 162 4.08 -3.83 -6.05
N PRO A 163 5.10 -3.51 -6.86
CA PRO A 163 6.42 -3.10 -6.38
C PRO A 163 6.43 -2.03 -5.28
N VAL A 164 5.49 -1.09 -5.36
CA VAL A 164 5.37 0.02 -4.41
C VAL A 164 4.96 -0.49 -3.01
N TYR A 165 4.31 -1.65 -2.94
CA TYR A 165 4.00 -2.32 -1.67
C TYR A 165 5.25 -2.65 -0.86
N PHE A 166 6.35 -3.04 -1.50
CA PHE A 166 7.61 -3.36 -0.81
C PHE A 166 8.40 -2.08 -0.51
N SER A 167 8.57 -1.22 -1.52
CA SER A 167 9.40 -0.02 -1.41
C SER A 167 8.88 0.97 -0.37
N PHE A 168 7.57 1.22 -0.33
CA PHE A 168 7.01 2.23 0.58
C PHE A 168 6.97 1.77 2.04
N GLN A 169 7.08 0.46 2.32
CA GLN A 169 7.20 -0.04 3.70
C GLN A 169 8.47 0.48 4.36
N VAL A 170 9.57 0.54 3.61
CA VAL A 170 10.86 1.02 4.09
C VAL A 170 11.07 2.50 3.81
N PHE A 171 10.49 3.03 2.73
CA PHE A 171 10.71 4.42 2.32
C PHE A 171 9.79 5.43 3.01
N LEU A 172 8.55 5.07 3.35
CA LEU A 172 7.56 5.99 3.94
C LEU A 172 6.93 5.38 5.20
N VAL A 173 7.78 4.85 6.08
CA VAL A 173 7.42 4.04 7.27
C VAL A 173 6.26 4.65 8.06
N ARG A 174 6.38 5.92 8.47
CA ARG A 174 5.38 6.65 9.27
C ARG A 174 4.05 6.79 8.54
N GLN A 175 4.09 7.13 7.26
CA GLN A 175 2.88 7.25 6.46
C GLN A 175 2.22 5.89 6.22
N TYR A 176 3.04 4.84 6.08
CA TYR A 176 2.59 3.47 5.90
C TYR A 176 1.79 2.98 7.13
N ILE A 177 2.37 3.09 8.33
CA ILE A 177 1.66 2.68 9.56
C ILE A 177 0.42 3.54 9.82
N ALA A 178 0.50 4.85 9.61
CA ALA A 178 -0.64 5.72 9.79
C ALA A 178 -1.78 5.30 8.84
N THR A 179 -1.46 4.99 7.58
CA THR A 179 -2.45 4.52 6.59
C THR A 179 -3.03 3.15 6.97
N LEU A 180 -2.24 2.23 7.53
CA LEU A 180 -2.77 0.95 8.03
C LEU A 180 -3.73 1.14 9.21
N LEU A 181 -3.40 2.01 10.16
CA LEU A 181 -4.30 2.38 11.26
C LEU A 181 -5.58 3.05 10.73
N PHE A 182 -5.45 3.88 9.69
CA PHE A 182 -6.60 4.44 9.01
C PHE A 182 -7.49 3.36 8.36
N LEU A 183 -6.89 2.39 7.67
CA LEU A 183 -7.63 1.26 7.11
C LEU A 183 -8.31 0.43 8.21
N LEU A 184 -7.72 0.32 9.40
CA LEU A 184 -8.40 -0.27 10.56
C LEU A 184 -9.61 0.52 11.03
N ALA A 185 -9.59 1.85 10.94
CA ALA A 185 -10.79 2.65 11.13
C ALA A 185 -11.85 2.31 10.07
N VAL A 186 -11.44 2.21 8.79
CA VAL A 186 -12.34 1.90 7.65
C VAL A 186 -13.03 0.54 7.82
N ILE A 187 -12.31 -0.52 8.21
CA ILE A 187 -12.96 -1.83 8.40
C ILE A 187 -13.96 -1.82 9.58
N ASN A 188 -13.83 -0.87 10.51
CA ASN A 188 -14.69 -0.72 11.68
C ASN A 188 -15.71 0.44 11.55
N LEU A 189 -16.02 0.92 10.34
CA LEU A 189 -16.95 2.05 10.10
C LEU A 189 -18.31 1.94 10.82
N GLU A 190 -18.77 0.72 11.10
CA GLU A 190 -20.01 0.43 11.83
C GLU A 190 -19.86 0.56 13.36
N ARG A 191 -18.66 0.31 13.91
CA ARG A 191 -18.35 0.40 15.34
C ARG A 191 -17.66 1.73 15.65
N LYS A 192 -18.46 2.80 15.76
CA LYS A 192 -17.97 4.20 15.87
C LYS A 192 -16.87 4.43 16.92
N PRO A 193 -16.93 3.91 18.16
CA PRO A 193 -15.85 4.13 19.12
C PRO A 193 -14.53 3.52 18.67
N VAL A 194 -14.56 2.29 18.13
CA VAL A 194 -13.38 1.59 17.63
C VAL A 194 -12.82 2.27 16.38
N MET A 195 -13.70 2.69 15.47
CA MET A 195 -13.35 3.46 14.28
C MET A 195 -12.60 4.75 14.64
N TRP A 196 -13.18 5.56 15.53
CA TRP A 196 -12.58 6.82 15.95
C TRP A 196 -11.28 6.61 16.73
N GLY A 197 -11.19 5.57 17.56
CA GLY A 197 -9.94 5.19 18.24
C GLY A 197 -8.80 4.92 17.26
N PHE A 198 -9.03 4.07 16.25
CA PHE A 198 -8.02 3.81 15.22
C PHE A 198 -7.71 5.03 14.37
N TYR A 199 -8.70 5.87 14.07
CA TYR A 199 -8.47 7.11 13.33
C TYR A 199 -7.62 8.11 14.12
N LEU A 200 -7.88 8.28 15.42
CA LEU A 200 -7.05 9.15 16.28
C LEU A 200 -5.62 8.61 16.40
N LEU A 201 -5.45 7.28 16.56
CA LEU A 201 -4.13 6.67 16.54
C LEU A 201 -3.40 6.92 15.20
N SER A 202 -4.12 6.85 14.09
CA SER A 202 -3.58 7.18 12.76
C SER A 202 -3.07 8.63 12.70
N LEU A 203 -3.85 9.59 13.23
CA LEU A 203 -3.46 11.00 13.30
C LEU A 203 -2.25 11.26 14.22
N PHE A 204 -2.20 10.60 15.38
CA PHE A 204 -1.05 10.64 16.30
C PHE A 204 0.15 9.82 15.81
N THR A 205 0.01 9.13 14.67
CA THR A 205 1.14 8.51 13.99
C THR A 205 1.63 9.41 12.87
N HIS A 206 0.73 10.01 12.11
CA HIS A 206 1.08 11.01 11.11
C HIS A 206 -0.05 12.02 10.89
N VAL A 207 0.24 13.30 11.14
CA VAL A 207 -0.78 14.37 11.08
C VAL A 207 -1.37 14.55 9.68
N ALA A 208 -0.62 14.21 8.62
CA ALA A 208 -1.12 14.33 7.24
C ALA A 208 -2.38 13.48 6.97
N ASN A 209 -2.63 12.43 7.77
CA ASN A 209 -3.85 11.63 7.67
C ASN A 209 -5.12 12.39 8.04
N ILE A 210 -5.02 13.63 8.51
CA ILE A 210 -6.16 14.55 8.68
C ILE A 210 -6.94 14.75 7.37
N ILE A 211 -6.28 14.57 6.22
CA ILE A 211 -6.92 14.60 4.91
C ILE A 211 -8.05 13.57 4.76
N TYR A 212 -8.01 12.48 5.53
CA TYR A 212 -9.06 11.47 5.52
C TYR A 212 -10.26 11.81 6.41
N LEU A 213 -10.20 12.85 7.27
CA LEU A 213 -11.32 13.23 8.14
C LEU A 213 -12.59 13.57 7.34
N PRO A 214 -12.55 14.46 6.32
CA PRO A 214 -13.74 14.79 5.56
C PRO A 214 -14.30 13.56 4.84
N LEU A 215 -13.41 12.66 4.41
CA LEU A 215 -13.78 11.43 3.73
C LEU A 215 -14.56 10.47 4.67
N LEU A 216 -14.12 10.31 5.91
CA LEU A 216 -14.84 9.52 6.92
C LEU A 216 -16.19 10.13 7.33
N LEU A 217 -16.32 11.45 7.29
CA LEU A 217 -17.58 12.13 7.62
C LEU A 217 -18.59 12.10 6.46
N LEU A 218 -18.11 12.08 5.22
CA LEU A 218 -18.93 12.27 4.02
C LEU A 218 -19.14 11.01 3.17
N TYR A 219 -18.47 9.89 3.43
CA TYR A 219 -18.53 8.71 2.54
C TYR A 219 -19.94 8.15 2.29
N ASN A 220 -20.86 8.29 3.24
CA ASN A 220 -22.25 7.85 3.08
C ASN A 220 -23.09 8.79 2.19
N LYS A 221 -22.58 9.98 1.84
CA LYS A 221 -23.23 10.97 0.98
C LYS A 221 -22.81 10.81 -0.50
N LEU A 222 -22.87 9.59 -1.01
CA LEU A 222 -22.56 9.24 -2.42
C LEU A 222 -23.32 10.09 -3.46
N GLY A 223 -24.47 10.68 -3.08
CA GLY A 223 -25.21 11.62 -3.93
C GLY A 223 -24.40 12.86 -4.36
N LEU A 224 -23.42 13.29 -3.55
CA LEU A 224 -22.52 14.40 -3.87
C LEU A 224 -21.66 14.09 -5.10
N LEU A 225 -21.13 12.87 -5.22
CA LEU A 225 -20.31 12.45 -6.37
C LEU A 225 -21.13 12.17 -7.64
N LYS A 226 -22.43 11.90 -7.51
CA LYS A 226 -23.34 11.74 -8.66
C LYS A 226 -23.83 13.08 -9.21
N ASN A 227 -23.53 14.18 -8.53
CA ASN A 227 -23.90 15.51 -8.99
C ASN A 227 -23.12 15.83 -10.28
N LYS A 228 -23.85 16.12 -11.36
CA LYS A 228 -23.26 16.49 -12.66
C LYS A 228 -22.29 17.66 -12.54
N ILE A 229 -22.51 18.57 -11.58
CA ILE A 229 -21.63 19.71 -11.29
C ILE A 229 -20.30 19.25 -10.69
N VAL A 230 -20.33 18.29 -9.76
CA VAL A 230 -19.12 17.74 -9.13
C VAL A 230 -18.33 16.91 -10.15
N ILE A 231 -19.01 16.11 -10.97
CA ILE A 231 -18.39 15.36 -12.07
C ILE A 231 -17.79 16.34 -13.09
N ALA A 232 -18.53 17.38 -13.49
CA ALA A 232 -18.02 18.39 -14.40
C ALA A 232 -16.86 19.18 -13.80
N PHE A 233 -16.88 19.48 -12.50
CA PHE A 233 -15.78 20.15 -11.80
C PHE A 233 -14.54 19.25 -11.72
N CYS A 234 -14.68 17.95 -11.41
CA CYS A 234 -13.57 17.00 -11.43
C CYS A 234 -13.00 16.81 -12.85
N ILE A 235 -13.86 16.77 -13.87
CA ILE A 235 -13.44 16.67 -15.28
C ILE A 235 -12.78 17.97 -15.75
N LEU A 236 -13.34 19.14 -15.43
CA LEU A 236 -12.77 20.45 -15.79
C LEU A 236 -11.46 20.69 -15.06
N ALA A 237 -11.40 20.41 -13.76
CA ALA A 237 -10.16 20.49 -13.02
C ALA A 237 -9.13 19.48 -13.56
N GLY A 238 -9.54 18.24 -13.89
CA GLY A 238 -8.67 17.26 -14.54
C GLY A 238 -8.21 17.67 -15.94
N ALA A 239 -9.05 18.37 -16.71
CA ALA A 239 -8.72 18.90 -18.03
C ALA A 239 -7.86 20.17 -17.98
N MET A 240 -7.86 20.89 -16.85
CA MET A 240 -7.03 22.09 -16.61
C MET A 240 -5.67 21.79 -15.98
N VAL A 241 -5.44 20.58 -15.48
CA VAL A 241 -4.17 20.13 -14.87
C VAL A 241 -3.00 19.85 -15.83
N PRO A 242 -3.17 19.51 -17.13
CA PRO A 242 -2.02 19.42 -18.03
C PRO A 242 -1.33 20.79 -18.30
N PHE A 243 -1.80 21.90 -17.72
CA PHE A 243 -1.15 23.21 -17.82
C PHE A 243 -0.23 23.47 -16.62
N ARG A 244 1.08 23.23 -16.82
CA ARG A 244 2.29 23.68 -16.07
C ARG A 244 2.24 23.78 -14.53
N ASP A 245 3.31 23.33 -13.88
CA ASP A 245 3.63 23.44 -12.43
C ASP A 245 3.37 24.85 -11.83
N ASP A 246 3.54 25.88 -12.65
CA ASP A 246 3.24 27.28 -12.32
C ASP A 246 1.79 27.48 -11.84
N ALA A 247 0.82 26.74 -12.38
CA ALA A 247 -0.60 26.89 -12.04
C ALA A 247 -0.89 26.51 -10.59
N ILE A 248 -0.22 25.48 -10.06
CA ILE A 248 -0.41 25.05 -8.66
C ILE A 248 0.26 26.03 -7.71
N ILE A 249 1.43 26.56 -8.06
CA ILE A 249 2.10 27.63 -7.31
C ILE A 249 1.22 28.90 -7.30
N VAL A 250 0.60 29.26 -8.43
CA VAL A 250 -0.33 30.40 -8.54
C VAL A 250 -1.59 30.17 -7.70
N TRP A 251 -2.16 28.96 -7.73
CA TRP A 251 -3.31 28.60 -6.90
C TRP A 251 -2.98 28.61 -5.41
N ALA A 252 -1.85 28.02 -5.01
CA ALA A 252 -1.38 28.07 -3.63
C ALA A 252 -1.24 29.53 -3.17
N LYS A 253 -0.60 30.39 -3.97
CA LYS A 253 -0.52 31.83 -3.69
C LYS A 253 -1.90 32.48 -3.52
N ARG A 254 -2.86 32.20 -4.41
CA ARG A 254 -4.24 32.71 -4.32
C ARG A 254 -5.03 32.19 -3.12
N VAL A 255 -4.83 30.94 -2.72
CA VAL A 255 -5.49 30.40 -1.52
C VAL A 255 -4.85 31.00 -0.27
N THR A 256 -3.52 31.12 -0.27
CA THR A 256 -2.77 31.69 0.86
C THR A 256 -2.97 33.18 1.05
N SER A 257 -3.43 33.92 0.03
CA SER A 257 -3.79 35.34 0.21
C SER A 257 -4.99 35.54 1.12
N PHE A 258 -5.77 34.49 1.41
CA PHE A 258 -6.84 34.51 2.40
C PHE A 258 -6.37 34.07 3.79
N LEU A 259 -5.09 33.74 3.97
CA LEU A 259 -4.52 33.30 5.24
C LEU A 259 -3.63 34.39 5.84
N PRO A 260 -3.46 34.43 7.18
CA PRO A 260 -2.49 35.31 7.81
C PRO A 260 -1.08 35.10 7.25
N ALA A 261 -0.33 36.19 7.07
CA ALA A 261 0.95 36.23 6.35
C ALA A 261 1.96 35.15 6.81
N GLN A 262 2.02 34.88 8.12
CA GLN A 262 2.89 33.86 8.70
C GLN A 262 2.59 32.43 8.18
N TYR A 263 1.31 32.08 8.01
CA TYR A 263 0.89 30.77 7.51
C TYR A 263 0.97 30.72 5.98
N ALA A 264 0.64 31.83 5.33
CA ALA A 264 0.75 31.99 3.88
C ALA A 264 2.20 31.76 3.41
N ALA A 265 3.18 32.37 4.08
CA ALA A 265 4.59 32.23 3.76
C ALA A 265 5.10 30.79 3.87
N ILE A 266 4.66 30.04 4.90
CA ILE A 266 5.02 28.63 5.09
C ILE A 266 4.51 27.78 3.92
N ILE A 267 3.24 27.98 3.53
CA ILE A 267 2.61 27.22 2.45
C ILE A 267 3.26 27.56 1.10
N VAL A 268 3.52 28.85 0.82
CA VAL A 268 4.17 29.27 -0.43
C VAL A 268 5.60 28.77 -0.53
N ASN A 269 6.38 28.81 0.56
CA ASN A 269 7.76 28.29 0.57
C ASN A 269 7.79 26.77 0.36
N LYS A 270 6.95 26.00 1.07
CA LYS A 270 6.88 24.55 0.85
C LYS A 270 6.41 24.21 -0.57
N THR A 271 5.36 24.86 -1.06
CA THR A 271 4.85 24.61 -2.42
C THR A 271 5.88 24.98 -3.49
N GLY A 272 6.62 26.07 -3.28
CA GLY A 272 7.69 26.50 -4.19
C GLY A 272 8.91 25.59 -4.16
N TYR A 273 9.22 24.96 -3.02
CA TYR A 273 10.25 23.94 -2.90
C TYR A 273 9.86 22.69 -3.72
N TYR A 274 8.69 22.09 -3.42
CA TYR A 274 8.24 20.86 -4.07
C TYR A 274 7.83 21.03 -5.55
N GLY A 275 7.43 22.24 -5.96
CA GLY A 275 7.01 22.53 -7.34
C GLY A 275 8.15 22.93 -8.28
N ARG A 276 9.40 23.00 -7.80
CA ARG A 276 10.57 23.37 -8.61
C ARG A 276 11.62 22.27 -8.72
N GLU A 277 11.52 21.22 -7.91
CA GLU A 277 12.35 20.03 -8.06
C GLU A 277 11.81 19.20 -9.23
N PRO A 278 12.59 19.03 -10.33
CA PRO A 278 12.16 18.22 -11.46
C PRO A 278 11.94 16.77 -10.99
N THR A 279 10.72 16.27 -11.17
CA THR A 279 10.39 14.88 -10.83
C THR A 279 11.02 13.93 -11.85
N GLY A 280 12.04 13.19 -11.42
CA GLY A 280 12.60 12.06 -12.19
C GLY A 280 11.71 10.81 -12.20
N GLU A 281 10.48 10.90 -11.70
CA GLU A 281 9.61 9.73 -11.43
C GLU A 281 8.94 9.19 -12.71
N SER A 282 9.69 8.43 -13.48
CA SER A 282 9.17 7.59 -14.58
C SER A 282 8.16 6.52 -14.12
N ASP A 283 8.05 6.23 -12.81
CA ASP A 283 7.19 5.18 -12.23
C ASP A 283 5.73 5.59 -11.97
N LEU A 284 5.40 6.90 -11.97
CA LEU A 284 4.00 7.34 -11.79
C LEU A 284 3.12 6.92 -12.96
N GLY A 285 3.68 6.76 -14.17
CA GLY A 285 2.93 6.47 -15.39
C GLY A 285 2.16 5.14 -15.34
N ILE A 286 2.81 4.07 -14.86
CA ILE A 286 2.18 2.74 -14.76
C ILE A 286 1.06 2.76 -13.73
N THR A 287 1.31 3.35 -12.56
CA THR A 287 0.32 3.48 -11.47
C THR A 287 -0.88 4.34 -11.91
N LEU A 288 -0.64 5.42 -12.66
CA LEU A 288 -1.69 6.26 -13.24
C LEU A 288 -2.55 5.48 -14.25
N ILE A 289 -1.94 4.75 -15.18
CA ILE A 289 -2.67 3.97 -16.19
C ILE A 289 -3.51 2.88 -15.53
N GLU A 290 -2.96 2.15 -14.57
CA GLU A 290 -3.71 1.13 -13.84
C GLU A 290 -4.93 1.71 -13.13
N ASN A 291 -4.73 2.77 -12.36
CA ASN A 291 -5.83 3.38 -11.63
C ASN A 291 -6.87 4.00 -12.59
N LEU A 292 -6.44 4.48 -13.76
CA LEU A 292 -7.36 4.92 -14.82
C LEU A 292 -8.22 3.75 -15.32
N VAL A 293 -7.64 2.58 -15.58
CA VAL A 293 -8.38 1.39 -16.03
C VAL A 293 -9.41 0.95 -14.98
N ILE A 294 -9.02 0.87 -13.71
CA ILE A 294 -9.93 0.54 -12.61
C ILE A 294 -11.05 1.58 -12.52
N LEU A 295 -10.74 2.88 -12.66
CA LEU A 295 -11.74 3.96 -12.65
C LEU A 295 -12.74 3.81 -13.79
N LEU A 296 -12.27 3.54 -15.01
CA LEU A 296 -13.12 3.33 -16.17
C LEU A 296 -14.03 2.10 -15.99
N VAL A 297 -13.50 1.00 -15.44
CA VAL A 297 -14.31 -0.19 -15.11
C VAL A 297 -15.42 0.17 -14.10
N ILE A 298 -15.08 0.90 -13.04
CA ILE A 298 -16.07 1.34 -12.03
C ILE A 298 -17.15 2.23 -12.67
N LEU A 299 -16.74 3.25 -13.44
CA LEU A 299 -17.66 4.23 -14.03
C LEU A 299 -18.55 3.65 -15.12
N LEU A 300 -18.00 2.77 -15.98
CA LEU A 300 -18.71 2.22 -17.14
C LEU A 300 -19.53 0.99 -16.78
N LEU A 301 -19.01 0.11 -15.92
CA LEU A 301 -19.52 -1.26 -15.76
C LEU A 301 -20.20 -1.49 -14.42
N LEU A 302 -19.93 -0.65 -13.42
CA LEU A 302 -20.54 -0.73 -12.09
C LEU A 302 -21.55 0.40 -11.80
N LYS A 303 -21.85 1.28 -12.78
CA LYS A 303 -22.76 2.44 -12.62
C LYS A 303 -24.14 2.10 -12.05
N LYS A 304 -24.67 0.92 -12.35
CA LYS A 304 -26.01 0.46 -11.94
C LYS A 304 -26.00 -0.41 -10.68
N GLN A 305 -24.81 -0.72 -10.13
CA GLN A 305 -24.69 -1.60 -8.96
C GLN A 305 -25.06 -0.86 -7.67
N LYS A 306 -25.63 -1.60 -6.71
CA LYS A 306 -25.89 -1.12 -5.35
C LYS A 306 -24.74 -1.56 -4.45
N PHE A 307 -23.95 -0.61 -3.98
CA PHE A 307 -22.92 -0.82 -2.96
C PHE A 307 -23.58 -0.97 -1.59
N LYS A 308 -23.41 -2.14 -0.96
CA LYS A 308 -24.16 -2.55 0.23
C LYS A 308 -23.40 -2.23 1.50
N THR A 309 -22.11 -2.56 1.55
CA THR A 309 -21.32 -2.43 2.78
C THR A 309 -20.79 -0.99 2.95
N PRO A 310 -20.59 -0.52 4.19
CA PRO A 310 -19.95 0.78 4.44
C PRO A 310 -18.56 0.90 3.80
N GLN A 311 -17.79 -0.21 3.77
CA GLN A 311 -16.46 -0.28 3.20
C GLN A 311 -16.50 -0.11 1.67
N GLU A 312 -17.44 -0.77 0.97
CA GLU A 312 -17.64 -0.58 -0.47
C GLU A 312 -18.02 0.87 -0.78
N LYS A 313 -18.96 1.45 -0.03
CA LYS A 313 -19.37 2.85 -0.21
C LYS A 313 -18.19 3.80 0.00
N PHE A 314 -17.38 3.53 1.02
CA PHE A 314 -16.17 4.28 1.29
C PHE A 314 -15.17 4.17 0.14
N LEU A 315 -14.86 2.97 -0.36
CA LEU A 315 -13.95 2.77 -1.49
C LEU A 315 -14.42 3.50 -2.76
N VAL A 316 -15.71 3.39 -3.10
CA VAL A 316 -16.30 4.10 -4.25
C VAL A 316 -16.23 5.61 -4.09
N PHE A 317 -16.37 6.10 -2.86
CA PHE A 317 -16.32 7.53 -2.56
C PHE A 317 -14.90 8.09 -2.62
N ILE A 318 -13.95 7.40 -1.99
CA ILE A 318 -12.56 7.88 -1.86
C ILE A 318 -11.78 7.73 -3.17
N TYR A 319 -12.06 6.70 -3.96
CA TYR A 319 -11.24 6.36 -5.12
C TYR A 319 -11.12 7.48 -6.16
N PRO A 320 -12.21 8.11 -6.65
CA PRO A 320 -12.10 9.20 -7.62
C PRO A 320 -11.40 10.42 -7.05
N ILE A 321 -11.54 10.67 -5.75
CA ILE A 321 -10.90 11.80 -5.06
C ILE A 321 -9.39 11.58 -5.03
N LEU A 322 -8.92 10.42 -4.59
CA LEU A 322 -7.49 10.12 -4.57
C LEU A 322 -6.90 10.08 -5.96
N PHE A 323 -7.63 9.53 -6.95
CA PHE A 323 -7.14 9.48 -8.32
C PHE A 323 -6.97 10.88 -8.90
N PHE A 324 -7.94 11.76 -8.63
CA PHE A 324 -7.87 13.16 -9.00
C PHE A 324 -6.70 13.89 -8.31
N LEU A 325 -6.47 13.65 -7.01
CA LEU A 325 -5.35 14.22 -6.26
C LEU A 325 -3.99 13.71 -6.76
N MET A 326 -3.90 12.43 -7.12
CA MET A 326 -2.70 11.83 -7.73
C MET A 326 -2.39 12.46 -9.08
N TYR A 327 -3.42 12.70 -9.90
CA TYR A 327 -3.25 13.34 -11.20
C TYR A 327 -2.86 14.83 -11.06
N LEU A 328 -3.48 15.55 -10.12
CA LEU A 328 -3.14 16.94 -9.77
C LEU A 328 -1.67 17.09 -9.35
N GLY A 329 -1.19 16.16 -8.54
CA GLY A 329 0.13 16.23 -7.93
C GLY A 329 1.25 15.57 -8.72
N LYS A 330 0.98 15.05 -9.93
CA LYS A 330 1.92 14.20 -10.66
C LYS A 330 3.26 14.87 -10.99
N ASP A 331 3.24 16.19 -11.14
CA ASP A 331 4.43 16.99 -11.45
C ASP A 331 4.99 17.71 -10.21
N ILE A 332 4.41 17.49 -9.02
CA ILE A 332 4.90 18.04 -7.76
C ILE A 332 5.64 16.95 -7.02
N HIS A 333 6.90 17.23 -6.68
CA HIS A 333 7.76 16.32 -5.95
C HIS A 333 7.08 15.74 -4.71
N MET A 334 6.96 14.40 -4.68
CA MET A 334 6.39 13.60 -3.60
C MET A 334 4.94 13.93 -3.18
N PHE A 335 4.25 14.87 -3.84
CA PHE A 335 2.92 15.28 -3.43
C PHE A 335 1.91 14.15 -3.61
N SER A 336 1.92 13.51 -4.78
CA SER A 336 1.04 12.38 -5.06
C SER A 336 1.30 11.23 -4.10
N ASN A 337 2.56 10.91 -3.83
CA ASN A 337 2.96 9.89 -2.88
C ASN A 337 2.39 10.18 -1.48
N ARG A 338 2.31 11.44 -1.06
CA ARG A 338 1.78 11.84 0.26
C ARG A 338 0.25 11.94 0.30
N VAL A 339 -0.38 12.52 -0.70
CA VAL A 339 -1.81 12.87 -0.68
C VAL A 339 -2.68 11.74 -1.20
N ALA A 340 -2.17 10.97 -2.14
CA ALA A 340 -2.84 9.81 -2.72
C ALA A 340 -2.17 8.50 -2.28
N PHE A 341 -1.46 8.49 -1.15
CA PHE A 341 -0.68 7.34 -0.65
C PHE A 341 -1.44 6.02 -0.75
N LEU A 342 -2.73 5.98 -0.38
CA LEU A 342 -3.52 4.75 -0.44
C LEU A 342 -3.58 4.10 -1.85
N LEU A 343 -3.47 4.86 -2.95
CA LEU A 343 -3.46 4.32 -4.31
C LEU A 343 -2.15 3.61 -4.67
N PHE A 344 -1.06 3.92 -3.97
CA PHE A 344 0.28 3.46 -4.29
C PHE A 344 0.53 2.04 -3.77
N PRO A 345 0.84 1.78 -2.48
CA PRO A 345 1.03 0.41 -2.02
C PRO A 345 -0.28 -0.36 -1.87
N PHE A 346 -1.44 0.31 -1.74
CA PHE A 346 -2.74 -0.33 -1.50
C PHE A 346 -3.75 -0.18 -2.66
N GLY A 347 -3.31 0.24 -3.86
CA GLY A 347 -4.20 0.40 -5.03
C GLY A 347 -5.02 -0.87 -5.36
N GLY A 348 -4.47 -2.05 -5.07
CA GLY A 348 -5.18 -3.32 -5.22
C GLY A 348 -6.46 -3.46 -4.39
N LEU A 349 -6.66 -2.65 -3.33
CA LEU A 349 -7.93 -2.60 -2.59
C LEU A 349 -9.11 -2.22 -3.49
N PHE A 350 -8.90 -1.38 -4.49
CA PHE A 350 -9.96 -0.91 -5.39
C PHE A 350 -10.40 -1.98 -6.38
N CYS A 351 -9.58 -3.00 -6.62
CA CYS A 351 -9.99 -4.22 -7.32
C CYS A 351 -11.11 -4.97 -6.59
N CYS A 352 -11.35 -4.70 -5.30
CA CYS A 352 -12.50 -5.25 -4.55
C CYS A 352 -13.83 -4.93 -5.24
N LEU A 353 -13.96 -3.71 -5.78
CA LEU A 353 -15.16 -3.28 -6.50
C LEU A 353 -15.37 -4.09 -7.78
N ILE A 354 -14.29 -4.54 -8.41
CA ILE A 354 -14.34 -5.36 -9.64
C ILE A 354 -14.63 -6.84 -9.30
N ILE A 355 -14.07 -7.33 -8.19
CA ILE A 355 -14.13 -8.73 -7.76
C ILE A 355 -15.50 -9.08 -7.17
N GLU A 356 -16.07 -8.24 -6.31
CA GLU A 356 -17.31 -8.57 -5.59
C GLU A 356 -18.58 -8.42 -6.44
N HIS A 357 -18.57 -7.54 -7.44
CA HIS A 357 -19.77 -7.28 -8.24
C HIS A 357 -19.84 -8.17 -9.48
N ASP A 358 -21.06 -8.64 -9.81
CA ASP A 358 -21.32 -9.42 -11.02
C ASP A 358 -21.56 -8.51 -12.22
N TRP A 359 -20.79 -8.72 -13.29
CA TRP A 359 -20.93 -8.05 -14.58
C TRP A 359 -20.83 -9.10 -15.68
N LYS A 360 -21.73 -8.99 -16.66
CA LYS A 360 -22.13 -10.10 -17.54
C LYS A 360 -21.07 -10.48 -18.59
N ILE A 361 -20.05 -9.64 -18.82
CA ILE A 361 -19.09 -9.84 -19.91
C ILE A 361 -17.68 -9.53 -19.41
N PHE A 362 -16.69 -10.34 -19.81
CA PHE A 362 -15.25 -10.14 -19.61
C PHE A 362 -14.70 -10.04 -18.18
N LYS A 363 -15.49 -10.18 -17.10
CA LYS A 363 -14.98 -10.13 -15.70
C LYS A 363 -13.72 -10.98 -15.47
N LYS A 364 -13.79 -12.28 -15.79
CA LYS A 364 -12.66 -13.20 -15.63
C LYS A 364 -11.46 -12.75 -16.46
N PHE A 365 -11.70 -12.41 -17.73
CA PHE A 365 -10.66 -11.92 -18.64
C PHE A 365 -9.96 -10.66 -18.12
N ILE A 366 -10.72 -9.67 -17.64
CA ILE A 366 -10.16 -8.41 -17.13
C ILE A 366 -9.39 -8.63 -15.82
N ILE A 367 -9.92 -9.45 -14.90
CA ILE A 367 -9.19 -9.79 -13.67
C ILE A 367 -7.88 -10.51 -14.03
N THR A 368 -7.92 -11.50 -14.92
CA THR A 368 -6.71 -12.21 -15.37
C THR A 368 -5.72 -11.28 -16.07
N LEU A 369 -6.19 -10.37 -16.93
CA LEU A 369 -5.35 -9.37 -17.60
C LEU A 369 -4.65 -8.46 -16.58
N LEU A 370 -5.41 -7.89 -15.63
CA LEU A 370 -4.86 -7.02 -14.59
C LEU A 370 -3.84 -7.75 -13.72
N LEU A 371 -4.10 -9.01 -13.34
CA LEU A 371 -3.14 -9.83 -12.61
C LEU A 371 -1.87 -10.09 -13.43
N THR A 372 -2.02 -10.42 -14.72
CA THR A 372 -0.88 -10.69 -15.61
C THR A 372 0.00 -9.45 -15.74
N VAL A 373 -0.61 -8.27 -15.96
CA VAL A 373 0.10 -6.99 -16.01
C VAL A 373 0.83 -6.71 -14.69
N LYS A 374 0.19 -6.98 -13.54
CA LYS A 374 0.84 -6.83 -12.22
C LYS A 374 2.04 -7.74 -12.04
N ILE A 375 1.93 -9.01 -12.40
CA ILE A 375 3.03 -9.96 -12.32
C ILE A 375 4.18 -9.53 -13.24
N LEU A 376 3.88 -9.08 -14.47
CA LEU A 376 4.89 -8.58 -15.40
C LEU A 376 5.59 -7.33 -14.84
N TYR A 377 4.82 -6.38 -14.29
CA TYR A 377 5.39 -5.16 -13.69
C TYR A 377 6.27 -5.50 -12.48
N LEU A 378 5.85 -6.43 -11.63
CA LEU A 378 6.68 -6.90 -10.54
C LEU A 378 7.96 -7.57 -11.03
N ASN A 379 7.89 -8.47 -12.01
CA ASN A 379 9.09 -9.12 -12.53
C ASN A 379 10.05 -8.12 -13.17
N TYR A 380 9.53 -7.13 -13.90
CA TYR A 380 10.35 -6.02 -14.41
C TYR A 380 11.06 -5.28 -13.27
N TYR A 381 10.35 -5.00 -12.17
CA TYR A 381 10.93 -4.38 -10.98
C TYR A 381 12.00 -5.25 -10.31
N LEU A 382 11.74 -6.54 -10.05
CA LEU A 382 12.69 -7.47 -9.44
C LEU A 382 13.94 -7.68 -10.34
N TYR A 383 13.76 -7.66 -11.66
CA TYR A 383 14.86 -7.67 -12.63
C TYR A 383 15.73 -6.43 -12.50
N ASN A 384 15.12 -5.23 -12.42
CA ASN A 384 15.87 -3.99 -12.23
C ASN A 384 16.61 -3.93 -10.89
N LEU A 385 16.03 -4.48 -9.82
CA LEU A 385 16.73 -4.67 -8.54
C LEU A 385 17.98 -5.53 -8.72
N SER A 386 17.84 -6.66 -9.43
CA SER A 386 18.95 -7.60 -9.64
C SER A 386 20.08 -7.03 -10.51
N MET A 387 19.76 -6.05 -11.35
CA MET A 387 20.74 -5.34 -12.18
C MET A 387 21.37 -4.13 -11.48
N GLY A 388 20.97 -3.82 -10.24
CA GLY A 388 21.45 -2.62 -9.52
C GLY A 388 20.92 -1.30 -10.10
N ASN A 389 19.89 -1.35 -10.95
CA ASN A 389 19.30 -0.19 -11.64
C ASN A 389 18.16 0.47 -10.83
N ASN A 390 18.11 0.23 -9.52
CA ASN A 390 17.08 0.75 -8.65
C ASN A 390 17.71 1.46 -7.46
N LEU A 391 17.03 2.48 -6.94
CA LEU A 391 17.43 3.14 -5.70
C LEU A 391 17.38 2.18 -4.51
N PHE A 392 16.35 1.35 -4.46
CA PHE A 392 16.19 0.36 -3.40
C PHE A 392 17.03 -0.86 -3.73
N ASN A 393 17.75 -1.35 -2.73
CA ASN A 393 18.49 -2.60 -2.79
C ASN A 393 17.93 -3.53 -1.74
N PHE A 394 17.57 -4.76 -2.12
CA PHE A 394 17.05 -5.82 -1.26
C PHE A 394 17.89 -7.06 -1.47
N LEU A 395 18.20 -7.80 -0.40
CA LEU A 395 19.03 -9.02 -0.42
C LEU A 395 20.32 -8.83 -1.23
N ASP A 396 20.95 -7.65 -1.09
CA ASP A 396 22.16 -7.27 -1.84
C ASP A 396 22.07 -7.47 -3.36
N GLY A 397 20.86 -7.33 -3.92
CA GLY A 397 20.57 -7.47 -5.34
C GLY A 397 20.38 -8.92 -5.79
N GLN A 398 20.51 -9.93 -4.92
CA GLN A 398 20.40 -11.34 -5.28
C GLN A 398 18.97 -11.90 -5.32
N VAL A 399 17.99 -11.06 -5.70
CA VAL A 399 16.55 -11.33 -5.57
C VAL A 399 16.09 -12.65 -6.21
N TYR A 400 16.62 -13.01 -7.38
CA TYR A 400 16.26 -14.27 -8.08
C TYR A 400 17.14 -15.47 -7.70
N ASN A 401 18.28 -15.24 -7.05
CA ASN A 401 19.26 -16.27 -6.73
C ASN A 401 19.24 -16.67 -5.25
N SER A 402 18.60 -15.89 -4.38
CA SER A 402 18.43 -16.20 -2.97
C SER A 402 17.34 -17.24 -2.76
N THR A 403 17.73 -18.38 -2.22
CA THR A 403 16.87 -19.44 -1.71
C THR A 403 16.28 -19.08 -0.35
N ILE A 404 15.39 -19.92 0.18
CA ILE A 404 14.87 -19.71 1.55
C ILE A 404 15.98 -19.79 2.62
N ILE A 405 17.06 -20.53 2.35
CA ILE A 405 18.19 -20.63 3.28
C ILE A 405 18.90 -19.28 3.33
N ASP A 406 19.17 -18.67 2.17
CA ASP A 406 19.79 -17.35 2.08
C ASP A 406 18.96 -16.27 2.79
N TYR A 407 17.63 -16.33 2.70
CA TYR A 407 16.73 -15.43 3.44
C TYR A 407 16.89 -15.57 4.95
N VAL A 408 16.97 -16.81 5.44
CA VAL A 408 17.10 -17.09 6.88
C VAL A 408 18.50 -16.71 7.36
N GLU A 409 19.53 -17.00 6.59
CA GLU A 409 20.92 -16.64 6.88
C GLU A 409 21.12 -15.12 6.88
N ASP A 410 20.60 -14.39 5.89
CA ASP A 410 20.63 -12.92 5.87
C ASP A 410 19.97 -12.33 7.11
N ALA A 411 18.78 -12.82 7.47
CA ALA A 411 18.09 -12.36 8.66
C ALA A 411 18.86 -12.68 9.95
N ALA A 412 19.39 -13.90 10.07
CA ALA A 412 20.16 -14.33 11.25
C ALA A 412 21.46 -13.52 11.39
N HIS A 413 22.16 -13.28 10.28
CA HIS A 413 23.34 -12.44 10.21
C HIS A 413 23.02 -11.01 10.64
N LYS A 414 21.98 -10.39 10.08
CA LYS A 414 21.56 -9.02 10.44
C LYS A 414 21.04 -8.90 11.88
N PHE A 415 20.48 -9.95 12.47
CA PHE A 415 20.18 -9.96 13.91
C PHE A 415 21.45 -10.03 14.79
N THR A 416 22.55 -10.55 14.25
CA THR A 416 23.80 -10.74 15.01
C THR A 416 24.74 -9.55 14.86
N GLU A 417 24.94 -9.07 13.63
CA GLU A 417 25.88 -7.98 13.32
C GLU A 417 25.23 -6.59 13.34
N ASP A 418 23.91 -6.56 13.37
CA ASP A 418 23.05 -5.37 13.21
C ASP A 418 23.26 -4.64 11.87
N VAL A 419 22.27 -3.83 11.49
CA VAL A 419 22.35 -3.04 10.25
C VAL A 419 22.83 -1.62 10.52
N LYS A 420 23.62 -1.08 9.58
CA LYS A 420 24.14 0.28 9.64
C LYS A 420 23.41 1.18 8.65
N ILE A 421 23.27 2.46 9.02
CA ILE A 421 22.76 3.49 8.11
C ILE A 421 23.78 3.66 6.97
N LYS A 422 23.34 3.50 5.73
CA LYS A 422 24.20 3.66 4.56
C LYS A 422 24.54 5.14 4.40
N GLN A 423 25.82 5.49 4.46
CA GLN A 423 26.26 6.84 4.10
C GLN A 423 26.09 7.01 2.59
N LEU A 424 25.01 7.66 2.18
CA LEU A 424 24.84 8.05 0.79
C LEU A 424 25.90 9.11 0.44
N PRO A 425 26.58 9.02 -0.72
CA PRO A 425 27.47 10.09 -1.16
C PRO A 425 26.70 11.41 -1.13
N SER A 426 27.31 12.43 -0.54
CA SER A 426 26.70 13.75 -0.39
C SER A 426 26.25 14.24 -1.78
N ARG A 427 24.93 14.40 -1.93
CA ARG A 427 24.16 14.75 -3.14
C ARG A 427 23.53 13.57 -3.88
N SER A 428 22.41 13.11 -3.31
CA SER A 428 21.13 12.98 -4.02
C SER A 428 20.09 12.59 -2.97
N ILE A 429 19.71 13.58 -2.14
CA ILE A 429 18.42 13.51 -1.48
C ILE A 429 17.41 13.60 -2.62
N ILE A 430 16.75 12.47 -2.89
CA ILE A 430 15.70 12.36 -3.90
C ILE A 430 14.53 13.20 -3.47
#